data_AF-A0A314XTT4-F1
#
_entry.id   AF-A0A314XTT4-F1
#
_cell.length_a   1.000
_cell.length_b   1.000
_cell.length_c   1.000
_cell.angle_alpha   90.00
_cell.angle_beta   90.00
_cell.angle_gamma   90.00
#
_symmetry.space_group_name_H-M   'P 1'
#
loop_
_entity.id
_entity.type
_entity.pdbx_description
1 polymer ?
#
loop_
_entity_poly.entity_id
_entity_poly.type
_entity_poly.pdbx_seq_one_letter_code
_entity_poly.pdbx_strand_id
1 'polypeptide(L)'
;MDGRNFECRLLENRFSFYFCGPVFLNEINIAVKRTEQNYQACMFREALTTGFYGLQTARDWYKLSCGAEDMNRDLLWHFMDVETRMVAPICPHYAEYVWRELLKKAGFVVNAGWPAADAPDPILQSANKYLKDSIDVMRKKLEKQEANSLIYVKEQFDEWKAECLRILQNNFNIETRTFAPDRVILEALQSSSLGQAKGLRQTQNLCMPFVKLKKKDAVQLGAQALDLKLPFGEVQVLEENIDLIKKQLVLEEVQVLSATNPDDRAKVGPHVKQIEQNPPFPGSPTTIFLTR
;
A
#
# COMPACT_ATOMS: atom_id res chain seq x y z
N MET A 1 -24.14 -14.62 10.21
CA MET A 1 -23.98 -13.30 10.84
C MET A 1 -23.97 -12.29 9.71
N ASP A 2 -24.89 -11.34 9.75
CA ASP A 2 -25.18 -10.39 8.67
C ASP A 2 -24.08 -9.32 8.60
N GLY A 3 -23.41 -9.16 7.45
CA GLY A 3 -22.17 -8.38 7.29
C GLY A 3 -22.29 -6.92 7.73
N ARG A 4 -23.48 -6.33 7.58
CA ARG A 4 -23.77 -4.93 7.97
C ARG A 4 -23.67 -4.66 9.48
N ASN A 5 -23.82 -5.69 10.33
CA ASN A 5 -23.68 -5.56 11.78
C ASN A 5 -22.24 -5.68 12.28
N PHE A 6 -21.30 -6.15 11.44
CA PHE A 6 -19.90 -6.31 11.82
C PHE A 6 -19.13 -4.99 11.69
N GLU A 7 -19.35 -4.26 10.59
CA GLU A 7 -18.74 -2.95 10.33
C GLU A 7 -19.15 -1.90 11.38
N CYS A 8 -20.45 -1.83 11.74
CA CYS A 8 -20.92 -0.92 12.81
C CYS A 8 -20.32 -1.25 14.19
N ARG A 9 -20.10 -2.54 14.51
CA ARG A 9 -19.50 -2.94 15.80
C ARG A 9 -18.00 -2.67 15.86
N LEU A 10 -17.31 -2.73 14.72
CA LEU A 10 -15.91 -2.28 14.63
C LEU A 10 -15.80 -0.75 14.78
N LEU A 11 -16.84 0.00 14.42
CA LEU A 11 -16.87 1.46 14.56
C LEU A 11 -17.28 1.95 15.97
N GLU A 12 -18.02 1.15 16.75
CA GLU A 12 -18.55 1.54 18.07
C GLU A 12 -17.57 1.32 19.25
N ASN A 13 -16.56 0.46 19.10
CA ASN A 13 -15.55 0.23 20.14
C ASN A 13 -14.36 1.18 20.00
N ARG A 14 -14.15 2.02 21.02
CA ARG A 14 -13.08 3.05 21.17
C ARG A 14 -11.62 2.56 21.10
N PHE A 15 -11.37 1.37 20.57
CA PHE A 15 -10.04 0.78 20.32
C PHE A 15 -9.74 0.57 18.82
N SER A 16 -10.64 0.98 17.93
CA SER A 16 -10.60 0.74 16.47
C SER A 16 -10.16 1.96 15.67
N PHE A 17 -9.05 2.60 16.08
CA PHE A 17 -8.44 3.74 15.37
C PHE A 17 -7.04 3.44 14.82
N TYR A 18 -6.59 2.18 14.83
CA TYR A 18 -5.30 1.80 14.28
C TYR A 18 -5.42 1.38 12.81
N PHE A 19 -4.64 2.02 11.95
CA PHE A 19 -4.46 1.73 10.51
C PHE A 19 -4.43 0.22 10.18
N CYS A 20 -3.79 -0.59 11.03
CA CYS A 20 -3.61 -2.02 10.81
C CYS A 20 -4.92 -2.83 10.75
N GLY A 21 -5.95 -2.46 11.51
CA GLY A 21 -7.24 -3.19 11.55
C GLY A 21 -8.04 -3.08 10.25
N PRO A 22 -8.38 -1.86 9.81
CA PRO A 22 -9.04 -1.63 8.52
C PRO A 22 -8.26 -2.21 7.35
N VAL A 23 -6.93 -2.10 7.36
CA VAL A 23 -6.07 -2.72 6.34
C VAL A 23 -6.26 -4.24 6.30
N PHE A 24 -6.24 -4.92 7.45
CA PHE A 24 -6.40 -6.37 7.48
C PHE A 24 -7.80 -6.81 7.03
N LEU A 25 -8.85 -6.12 7.47
CA LEU A 25 -10.22 -6.39 6.99
C LEU A 25 -10.33 -6.22 5.47
N ASN A 26 -9.71 -5.17 4.92
CA ASN A 26 -9.69 -4.95 3.48
C ASN A 26 -8.96 -6.09 2.73
N GLU A 27 -7.83 -6.58 3.25
CA GLU A 27 -7.12 -7.73 2.67
C GLU A 27 -7.97 -9.02 2.70
N ILE A 28 -8.76 -9.23 3.76
CA ILE A 28 -9.74 -10.34 3.82
C ILE A 28 -10.78 -10.18 2.72
N ASN A 29 -11.38 -9.00 2.56
CA ASN A 29 -12.36 -8.73 1.51
C ASN A 29 -11.79 -8.96 0.10
N ILE A 30 -10.55 -8.52 -0.13
CA ILE A 30 -9.82 -8.75 -1.39
C ILE A 30 -9.62 -10.25 -1.63
N ALA A 31 -9.19 -11.00 -0.62
CA ALA A 31 -8.95 -12.44 -0.74
C ALA A 31 -10.24 -13.19 -1.09
N VAL A 32 -11.36 -12.91 -0.40
CA VAL A 32 -12.67 -13.52 -0.67
C VAL A 32 -13.07 -13.34 -2.14
N LYS A 33 -13.01 -12.11 -2.65
CA LYS A 33 -13.38 -11.80 -4.05
C LYS A 33 -12.47 -12.49 -5.05
N ARG A 34 -11.14 -12.45 -4.85
CA ARG A 34 -10.17 -13.04 -5.78
C ARG A 34 -10.24 -14.56 -5.79
N THR A 35 -10.38 -15.18 -4.63
CA THR A 35 -10.48 -16.64 -4.54
C THR A 35 -11.78 -17.16 -5.14
N GLU A 36 -12.90 -16.44 -4.98
CA GLU A 36 -14.16 -16.76 -5.65
C GLU A 36 -13.98 -16.80 -7.17
N GLN A 37 -13.36 -15.75 -7.74
CA GLN A 37 -13.05 -15.68 -9.17
C GLN A 37 -12.15 -16.85 -9.62
N ASN A 38 -11.13 -17.20 -8.83
CA ASN A 38 -10.24 -18.31 -9.14
C ASN A 38 -10.97 -19.66 -9.10
N TYR A 39 -11.86 -19.89 -8.14
CA TYR A 39 -12.69 -21.11 -8.10
C TYR A 39 -13.66 -21.17 -9.28
N GLN A 40 -14.32 -20.06 -9.62
CA GLN A 40 -15.20 -19.98 -10.80
C GLN A 40 -14.45 -20.25 -12.11
N ALA A 41 -13.18 -19.85 -12.19
CA ALA A 41 -12.30 -20.12 -13.32
C ALA A 41 -11.61 -21.49 -13.26
N CYS A 42 -11.94 -22.35 -12.28
CA CYS A 42 -11.28 -23.65 -12.04
C CYS A 42 -9.76 -23.56 -11.84
N MET A 43 -9.25 -22.40 -11.41
CA MET A 43 -7.85 -22.14 -11.11
C MET A 43 -7.55 -22.50 -9.64
N PHE A 44 -7.56 -23.79 -9.31
CA PHE A 44 -7.49 -24.27 -7.92
C PHE A 44 -6.17 -23.93 -7.20
N ARG A 45 -5.05 -23.85 -7.94
CA ARG A 45 -3.75 -23.45 -7.37
C ARG A 45 -3.76 -21.97 -6.97
N GLU A 46 -4.36 -21.13 -7.80
CA GLU A 46 -4.52 -19.70 -7.58
C GLU A 46 -5.55 -19.44 -6.47
N ALA A 47 -6.62 -20.25 -6.42
CA ALA A 47 -7.58 -20.24 -5.33
C ALA A 47 -6.89 -20.56 -3.99
N LEU A 48 -6.03 -21.58 -3.92
CA LEU A 48 -5.24 -21.88 -2.71
C LEU A 48 -4.24 -20.76 -2.37
N THR A 49 -3.57 -20.20 -3.37
CA THR A 49 -2.64 -19.07 -3.20
C THR A 49 -3.34 -17.87 -2.59
N THR A 50 -4.50 -17.49 -3.11
CA THR A 50 -5.24 -16.30 -2.66
C THR A 50 -6.01 -16.55 -1.36
N GLY A 51 -6.66 -17.71 -1.24
CA GLY A 51 -7.60 -18.02 -0.17
C GLY A 51 -7.01 -18.71 1.06
N PHE A 52 -5.73 -19.04 1.04
CA PHE A 52 -5.01 -19.59 2.19
C PHE A 52 -3.68 -18.87 2.39
N TYR A 53 -2.71 -19.03 1.49
CA TYR A 53 -1.37 -18.45 1.67
C TYR A 53 -1.38 -16.91 1.73
N GLY A 54 -2.19 -16.26 0.89
CA GLY A 54 -2.40 -14.81 0.91
C GLY A 54 -3.03 -14.33 2.21
N LEU A 55 -4.04 -15.04 2.71
CA LEU A 55 -4.70 -14.76 3.98
C LEU A 55 -3.75 -14.92 5.17
N GLN A 56 -2.96 -15.99 5.22
CA GLN A 56 -1.91 -16.18 6.23
C GLN A 56 -0.91 -15.02 6.22
N THR A 57 -0.46 -14.60 5.02
CA THR A 57 0.44 -13.46 4.85
C THR A 57 -0.18 -12.16 5.37
N ALA A 58 -1.46 -11.92 5.09
CA ALA A 58 -2.19 -10.75 5.57
C ALA A 58 -2.33 -10.75 7.10
N ARG A 59 -2.62 -11.90 7.71
CA ARG A 59 -2.68 -12.05 9.18
C ARG A 59 -1.31 -11.82 9.83
N ASP A 60 -0.25 -12.38 9.26
CA ASP A 60 1.10 -12.20 9.83
C ASP A 60 1.55 -10.74 9.73
N TRP A 61 1.18 -10.05 8.65
CA TRP A 61 1.36 -8.61 8.52
C TRP A 61 0.55 -7.83 9.56
N TYR A 62 -0.71 -8.20 9.80
CA TYR A 62 -1.56 -7.59 10.83
C TYR A 62 -0.95 -7.73 12.23
N LYS A 63 -0.54 -8.95 12.58
CA LYS A 63 0.14 -9.25 13.85
C LYS A 63 1.41 -8.42 14.04
N LEU A 64 2.19 -8.27 12.98
CA LEU A 64 3.41 -7.48 13.00
C LEU A 64 3.12 -5.99 13.16
N SER A 65 2.08 -5.49 12.50
CA SER A 65 1.71 -4.07 12.46
C SER A 65 1.16 -3.58 13.80
N CYS A 66 0.20 -4.29 14.39
CA CYS A 66 -0.39 -3.87 15.67
C CYS A 66 0.45 -4.31 16.88
N GLY A 67 1.23 -5.40 16.75
CA GLY A 67 1.78 -6.12 17.90
C GLY A 67 0.91 -7.31 18.27
N ALA A 68 1.53 -8.40 18.75
CA ALA A 68 0.83 -9.67 18.97
C ALA A 68 -0.25 -9.60 20.07
N GLU A 69 -0.09 -8.71 21.04
CA GLU A 69 -1.00 -8.54 22.18
C GLU A 69 -2.19 -7.62 21.86
N ASP A 70 -2.09 -6.83 20.80
CA ASP A 70 -3.06 -5.78 20.44
C ASP A 70 -3.97 -6.15 19.26
N MET A 71 -3.93 -7.41 18.81
CA MET A 71 -4.78 -7.86 17.70
C MET A 71 -6.25 -7.91 18.13
N ASN A 72 -7.13 -7.31 17.32
CA ASN A 72 -8.57 -7.34 17.54
C ASN A 72 -9.10 -8.77 17.43
N ARG A 73 -9.65 -9.27 18.54
CA ARG A 73 -10.21 -10.62 18.62
C ARG A 73 -11.29 -10.85 17.57
N ASP A 74 -12.28 -9.97 17.43
CA ASP A 74 -13.39 -10.18 16.52
C ASP A 74 -12.93 -10.24 15.06
N LEU A 75 -11.92 -9.44 14.71
CA LEU A 75 -11.31 -9.48 13.38
C LEU A 75 -10.55 -10.79 13.12
N LEU A 76 -9.84 -11.32 14.12
CA LEU A 76 -9.21 -12.65 14.02
C LEU A 76 -10.24 -13.78 13.91
N TRP A 77 -11.35 -13.70 14.64
CA TRP A 77 -12.44 -14.66 14.54
C TRP A 77 -13.12 -14.59 13.16
N HIS A 78 -13.28 -13.40 12.60
CA HIS A 78 -13.76 -13.22 11.23
C HIS A 78 -12.80 -13.82 10.20
N PHE A 79 -11.49 -13.54 10.32
CA PHE A 79 -10.45 -14.16 9.51
C PHE A 79 -10.53 -15.70 9.54
N MET A 80 -10.62 -16.29 10.74
CA MET A 80 -10.70 -17.75 10.88
C MET A 80 -11.96 -18.33 10.22
N ASP A 81 -13.10 -17.66 10.36
CA ASP A 81 -14.35 -18.08 9.70
C ASP A 81 -14.23 -18.05 8.17
N VAL A 82 -13.69 -16.97 7.63
CA VAL A 82 -13.50 -16.76 6.20
C VAL A 82 -12.54 -17.80 5.63
N GLU A 83 -11.35 -17.95 6.21
CA GLU A 83 -10.34 -18.92 5.76
C GLU A 83 -10.88 -20.36 5.81
N THR A 84 -11.57 -20.72 6.89
CA THR A 84 -12.16 -22.06 7.07
C THR A 84 -13.14 -22.39 5.95
N ARG A 85 -14.00 -21.45 5.55
CA ARG A 85 -14.96 -21.62 4.46
C ARG A 85 -14.26 -21.68 3.09
N MET A 86 -13.24 -20.86 2.87
CA MET A 86 -12.52 -20.79 1.58
C MET A 86 -11.65 -22.03 1.32
N VAL A 87 -11.11 -22.65 2.37
CA VAL A 87 -10.28 -23.86 2.26
C VAL A 87 -11.11 -25.16 2.27
N ALA A 88 -12.39 -25.12 2.65
CA ALA A 88 -13.27 -26.29 2.72
C ALA A 88 -13.32 -27.13 1.43
N PRO A 89 -13.34 -26.56 0.20
CA PRO A 89 -13.32 -27.35 -1.04
C PRO A 89 -12.03 -28.17 -1.26
N ILE A 90 -10.92 -27.79 -0.61
CA ILE A 90 -9.60 -28.42 -0.76
C ILE A 90 -9.29 -29.33 0.44
N CYS A 91 -9.53 -28.82 1.66
CA CYS A 91 -9.21 -29.49 2.92
C CYS A 91 -10.46 -29.64 3.80
N PRO A 92 -11.48 -30.42 3.38
CA PRO A 92 -12.78 -30.45 4.06
C PRO A 92 -12.72 -30.97 5.49
N HIS A 93 -11.90 -31.99 5.78
CA HIS A 93 -11.76 -32.54 7.13
C HIS A 93 -11.15 -31.53 8.12
N TYR A 94 -10.15 -30.77 7.66
CA TYR A 94 -9.53 -29.71 8.45
C TYR A 94 -10.52 -28.57 8.68
N ALA A 95 -11.19 -28.11 7.62
CA ALA A 95 -12.18 -27.06 7.71
C ALA A 95 -13.34 -27.44 8.66
N GLU A 96 -13.78 -28.69 8.63
CA GLU A 96 -14.83 -29.20 9.52
C GLU A 96 -14.38 -29.22 10.98
N TYR A 97 -13.15 -29.65 11.25
CA TYR A 97 -12.56 -29.58 12.59
C TYR A 97 -12.49 -28.13 13.09
N VAL A 98 -11.97 -27.20 12.28
CA VAL A 98 -11.90 -25.78 12.67
C VAL A 98 -13.31 -25.21 12.91
N TRP A 99 -14.27 -25.49 12.04
CA TRP A 99 -15.66 -25.01 12.14
C TRP A 99 -16.34 -25.46 13.43
N ARG A 100 -16.27 -26.76 13.74
CA ARG A 100 -16.99 -27.36 14.88
C ARG A 100 -16.21 -27.26 16.18
N GLU A 101 -14.91 -27.52 16.15
CA GLU A 101 -14.11 -27.64 17.37
C GLU A 101 -13.48 -26.34 17.81
N LEU A 102 -13.04 -25.49 16.89
CA LEU A 102 -12.42 -24.20 17.25
C LEU A 102 -13.45 -23.07 17.25
N LEU A 103 -14.21 -22.93 16.16
CA LEU A 103 -15.19 -21.85 16.01
C LEU A 103 -16.51 -22.12 16.73
N LYS A 104 -16.73 -23.36 17.19
CA LYS A 104 -17.95 -23.83 17.87
C LYS A 104 -19.24 -23.46 17.11
N LYS A 105 -19.20 -23.52 15.78
CA LYS A 105 -20.36 -23.23 14.92
C LYS A 105 -21.25 -24.46 14.76
N ALA A 106 -22.56 -24.23 14.70
CA ALA A 106 -23.53 -25.28 14.46
C ALA A 106 -23.50 -25.75 13.00
N GLY A 107 -23.93 -26.99 12.77
CA GLY A 107 -23.96 -27.60 11.43
C GLY A 107 -22.56 -27.95 10.90
N PHE A 108 -22.48 -28.14 9.58
CA PHE A 108 -21.25 -28.50 8.86
C PHE A 108 -20.76 -27.33 8.01
N VAL A 109 -19.45 -27.21 7.81
CA VAL A 109 -18.87 -26.11 7.01
C VAL A 109 -19.34 -26.16 5.56
N VAL A 110 -19.56 -27.36 5.02
CA VAL A 110 -20.03 -27.57 3.65
C VAL A 110 -21.41 -26.95 3.39
N ASN A 111 -22.21 -26.75 4.44
CA ASN A 111 -23.53 -26.12 4.37
C ASN A 111 -23.50 -24.62 4.67
N ALA A 112 -22.32 -24.05 4.96
CA ALA A 112 -22.17 -22.68 5.46
C ALA A 112 -22.18 -21.60 4.37
N GLY A 113 -22.04 -21.99 3.10
CA GLY A 113 -21.95 -21.10 1.94
C GLY A 113 -20.61 -20.35 1.85
N TRP A 114 -20.43 -19.62 0.74
CA TRP A 114 -19.27 -18.76 0.52
C TRP A 114 -19.29 -17.57 1.50
N PRO A 115 -18.16 -17.13 2.07
CA PRO A 115 -18.12 -15.96 2.95
C PRO A 115 -18.55 -14.69 2.21
N ALA A 116 -19.31 -13.84 2.90
CA ALA A 116 -19.63 -12.51 2.41
C ALA A 116 -18.42 -11.58 2.60
N ALA A 117 -18.21 -10.67 1.66
CA ALA A 117 -17.16 -9.67 1.70
C ALA A 117 -17.65 -8.35 1.08
N ASP A 118 -17.28 -7.25 1.73
CA ASP A 118 -17.55 -5.91 1.24
C ASP A 118 -16.69 -5.56 0.02
N ALA A 119 -16.96 -4.42 -0.60
CA ALA A 119 -16.14 -3.93 -1.68
C ALA A 119 -14.74 -3.56 -1.15
N PRO A 120 -13.65 -4.06 -1.77
CA PRO A 120 -12.31 -3.64 -1.40
C PRO A 120 -12.12 -2.12 -1.50
N ASP A 121 -11.45 -1.55 -0.51
CA ASP A 121 -11.02 -0.16 -0.52
C ASP A 121 -9.65 -0.05 -1.23
N PRO A 122 -9.59 0.52 -2.45
CA PRO A 122 -8.34 0.67 -3.18
C PRO A 122 -7.39 1.67 -2.51
N ILE A 123 -7.90 2.66 -1.76
CA ILE A 123 -7.08 3.68 -1.09
C ILE A 123 -6.29 3.01 0.05
N LEU A 124 -6.97 2.22 0.90
CA LEU A 124 -6.31 1.47 1.97
C LEU A 124 -5.30 0.45 1.42
N GLN A 125 -5.62 -0.21 0.30
CA GLN A 125 -4.67 -1.11 -0.36
C GLN A 125 -3.42 -0.35 -0.84
N SER A 126 -3.59 0.80 -1.46
CA SER A 126 -2.47 1.64 -1.91
C SER A 126 -1.64 2.18 -0.75
N ALA A 127 -2.28 2.61 0.35
CA ALA A 127 -1.60 3.08 1.55
C ALA A 127 -0.77 1.96 2.22
N ASN A 128 -1.35 0.78 2.39
CA ASN A 128 -0.64 -0.39 2.94
C ASN A 128 0.53 -0.82 2.04
N LYS A 129 0.32 -0.80 0.72
CA LYS A 129 1.40 -1.09 -0.23
C LYS A 129 2.53 -0.07 -0.13
N TYR A 130 2.21 1.21 -0.06
CA TYR A 130 3.20 2.28 0.13
C TYR A 130 4.03 2.07 1.40
N LEU A 131 3.39 1.73 2.51
CA LEU A 131 4.07 1.45 3.78
C LEU A 131 5.05 0.27 3.65
N LYS A 132 4.60 -0.86 3.08
CA LYS A 132 5.44 -2.05 2.85
C LYS A 132 6.64 -1.74 1.94
N ASP A 133 6.38 -1.12 0.79
CA ASP A 133 7.43 -0.77 -0.17
C ASP A 133 8.45 0.20 0.46
N SER A 134 7.98 1.16 1.24
CA SER A 134 8.83 2.13 1.94
C SER A 134 9.74 1.44 2.96
N ILE A 135 9.18 0.53 3.78
CA ILE A 135 9.97 -0.27 4.74
C ILE A 135 11.01 -1.13 4.01
N ASP A 136 10.65 -1.75 2.89
CA ASP A 136 11.59 -2.57 2.11
C ASP A 136 12.72 -1.75 1.49
N VAL A 137 12.43 -0.54 1.01
CA VAL A 137 13.45 0.39 0.50
C VAL A 137 14.37 0.86 1.62
N MET A 138 13.81 1.21 2.78
CA MET A 138 14.58 1.59 3.96
C MET A 138 15.51 0.45 4.41
N ARG A 139 14.98 -0.77 4.52
CA ARG A 139 15.76 -1.96 4.92
C ARG A 139 16.96 -2.22 4.00
N LYS A 140 16.82 -1.96 2.70
CA LYS A 140 17.92 -2.12 1.73
C LYS A 140 19.01 -1.07 1.85
N LYS A 141 18.68 0.11 2.41
CA LYS A 141 19.61 1.23 2.59
C LYS A 141 20.23 1.26 3.99
N LEU A 142 19.64 0.57 4.96
CA LEU A 142 20.11 0.52 6.34
C LEU A 142 21.47 -0.19 6.45
N GLU A 143 22.44 0.47 7.08
CA GLU A 143 23.76 -0.09 7.40
C GLU A 143 23.86 -0.51 8.88
N LYS A 144 24.84 -1.36 9.22
CA LYS A 144 24.93 -2.02 10.55
C LYS A 144 25.20 -1.09 11.75
N GLN A 145 25.37 0.21 11.56
CA GLN A 145 25.79 1.16 12.61
C GLN A 145 24.75 2.25 12.92
N GLU A 146 23.56 2.15 12.31
CA GLU A 146 22.55 3.20 12.37
C GLU A 146 21.50 2.88 13.42
N ALA A 147 21.23 3.84 14.31
CA ALA A 147 20.26 3.68 15.39
C ALA A 147 19.04 4.58 15.23
N ASN A 148 19.19 5.72 14.54
CA ASN A 148 18.13 6.70 14.36
C ASN A 148 17.87 6.95 12.88
N SER A 149 16.64 7.31 12.52
CA SER A 149 16.31 7.68 11.14
C SER A 149 15.36 8.88 11.06
N LEU A 150 15.55 9.65 9.99
CA LEU A 150 14.68 10.76 9.59
C LEU A 150 14.06 10.39 8.24
N ILE A 151 12.73 10.33 8.18
CA ILE A 151 11.99 10.04 6.95
C ILE A 151 11.45 11.36 6.43
N TYR A 152 12.00 11.84 5.30
CA TYR A 152 11.61 13.09 4.69
C TYR A 152 10.59 12.84 3.57
N VAL A 153 9.39 13.41 3.72
CA VAL A 153 8.23 13.17 2.86
C VAL A 153 7.88 14.44 2.09
N LYS A 154 7.58 14.29 0.80
CA LYS A 154 7.10 15.38 -0.03
C LYS A 154 5.84 14.96 -0.78
N GLU A 155 4.69 15.39 -0.28
CA GLU A 155 3.36 15.02 -0.79
C GLU A 155 2.95 15.79 -2.06
N GLN A 156 3.81 16.69 -2.54
CA GLN A 156 3.57 17.45 -3.78
C GLN A 156 4.72 17.24 -4.76
N PHE A 157 4.40 16.90 -6.00
CA PHE A 157 5.39 16.87 -7.07
C PHE A 157 5.99 18.26 -7.30
N ASP A 158 7.27 18.30 -7.64
CA ASP A 158 7.89 19.50 -8.21
C ASP A 158 7.10 19.95 -9.44
N GLU A 159 7.07 21.25 -9.73
CA GLU A 159 6.31 21.81 -10.86
C GLU A 159 6.58 21.05 -12.17
N TRP A 160 7.84 20.70 -12.41
CA TRP A 160 8.22 19.99 -13.62
C TRP A 160 7.65 18.56 -13.69
N LYS A 161 7.60 17.86 -12.55
CA LYS A 161 7.01 16.51 -12.45
C LYS A 161 5.48 16.58 -12.55
N ALA A 162 4.87 17.60 -11.93
CA ALA A 162 3.45 17.85 -12.02
C ALA A 162 3.01 18.13 -13.47
N GLU A 163 3.80 18.89 -14.23
CA GLU A 163 3.52 19.14 -15.65
C GLU A 163 3.68 17.86 -16.50
N CYS A 164 4.70 17.04 -16.24
CA CYS A 164 4.83 15.72 -16.87
C CYS A 164 3.59 14.84 -16.62
N LEU A 165 3.08 14.83 -15.37
CA LEU A 165 1.89 14.06 -15.00
C LEU A 165 0.64 14.58 -15.71
N ARG A 166 0.42 15.90 -15.76
CA ARG A 166 -0.72 16.50 -16.50
C ARG A 166 -0.70 16.14 -17.98
N ILE A 167 0.49 16.17 -18.60
CA ILE A 167 0.66 15.76 -20.00
C ILE A 167 0.32 14.28 -20.18
N LEU A 168 0.76 13.42 -19.26
CA LEU A 168 0.43 12.00 -19.29
C LEU A 168 -1.06 11.75 -19.09
N GLN A 169 -1.71 12.45 -18.16
CA GLN A 169 -3.16 12.38 -17.93
C GLN A 169 -3.94 12.74 -19.19
N ASN A 170 -3.57 13.84 -19.85
CA ASN A 170 -4.22 14.28 -21.10
C ASN A 170 -4.02 13.30 -22.27
N ASN A 171 -2.99 12.46 -22.21
CA ASN A 171 -2.65 11.49 -23.24
C ASN A 171 -2.92 10.04 -22.82
N PHE A 172 -3.64 9.81 -21.72
CA PHE A 172 -4.00 8.49 -21.23
C PHE A 172 -5.46 8.16 -21.53
N ASN A 173 -5.68 7.07 -22.25
CA ASN A 173 -7.02 6.54 -22.46
C ASN A 173 -7.37 5.60 -21.30
N ILE A 174 -8.40 5.95 -20.53
CA ILE A 174 -8.83 5.23 -19.33
C ILE A 174 -9.43 3.86 -19.67
N GLU A 175 -10.17 3.76 -20.78
CA GLU A 175 -10.88 2.55 -21.20
C GLU A 175 -9.91 1.49 -21.71
N THR A 176 -8.96 1.89 -22.57
CA THR A 176 -7.98 0.97 -23.15
C THR A 176 -6.72 0.82 -22.31
N ARG A 177 -6.56 1.64 -21.26
CA ARG A 177 -5.34 1.76 -20.44
C ARG A 177 -4.07 1.95 -21.27
N THR A 178 -4.19 2.69 -22.37
CA THR A 178 -3.07 2.96 -23.28
C THR A 178 -2.76 4.45 -23.33
N PHE A 179 -1.51 4.75 -23.69
CA PHE A 179 -1.06 6.11 -23.92
C PHE A 179 -1.05 6.42 -25.42
N ALA A 180 -1.16 7.72 -25.74
CA ALA A 180 -0.82 8.22 -27.07
C ALA A 180 0.63 7.84 -27.45
N PRO A 181 0.96 7.80 -28.75
CA PRO A 181 2.32 7.51 -29.23
C PRO A 181 3.36 8.39 -28.55
N ASP A 182 4.54 7.82 -28.25
CA ASP A 182 5.62 8.53 -27.53
C ASP A 182 6.01 9.86 -28.21
N ARG A 183 5.88 9.93 -29.54
CA ARG A 183 6.11 11.17 -30.31
C ARG A 183 5.20 12.32 -29.85
N VAL A 184 3.91 12.05 -29.64
CA VAL A 184 2.93 13.05 -29.21
C VAL A 184 3.25 13.52 -27.80
N ILE A 185 3.61 12.60 -26.91
CA ILE A 185 3.99 12.92 -25.53
C ILE A 185 5.28 13.76 -25.50
N LEU A 186 6.25 13.44 -26.37
CA LEU A 186 7.49 14.21 -26.50
C LEU A 186 7.23 15.62 -27.05
N GLU A 187 6.38 15.77 -28.06
CA GLU A 187 5.99 17.08 -28.61
C GLU A 187 5.23 17.91 -27.55
N ALA A 188 4.35 17.28 -26.76
CA ALA A 188 3.67 17.92 -25.63
C ALA A 188 4.65 18.36 -24.52
N LEU A 189 5.66 17.54 -24.20
CA LEU A 189 6.71 17.89 -23.24
C LEU A 189 7.63 19.03 -23.74
N GLN A 190 7.78 19.19 -25.05
CA GLN A 190 8.60 20.25 -25.65
C GLN A 190 7.87 21.58 -25.75
N SER A 191 6.56 21.53 -26.01
CA SER A 191 5.70 22.72 -26.07
C SER A 191 5.34 23.25 -24.68
N SER A 192 5.56 22.46 -23.63
CA SER A 192 5.34 22.83 -22.23
C SER A 192 6.34 23.88 -21.73
N SER A 193 6.04 24.46 -20.56
CA SER A 193 6.88 25.51 -19.97
C SER A 193 8.31 25.04 -19.67
N LEU A 194 8.49 23.74 -19.39
CA LEU A 194 9.79 23.10 -19.18
C LEU A 194 10.62 23.00 -20.45
N GLY A 195 10.00 22.60 -21.55
CA GLY A 195 10.67 22.43 -22.84
C GLY A 195 11.22 23.76 -23.37
N GLN A 196 10.48 24.84 -23.14
CA GLN A 196 10.91 26.20 -23.48
C GLN A 196 12.02 26.73 -22.57
N ALA A 197 12.04 26.36 -21.28
CA ALA A 197 13.00 26.86 -20.30
C ALA A 197 14.36 26.15 -20.29
N LYS A 198 14.41 24.83 -20.52
CA LYS A 198 15.65 24.00 -20.35
C LYS A 198 16.19 23.39 -21.66
N GLY A 199 15.50 23.58 -22.79
CA GLY A 199 15.90 23.01 -24.08
C GLY A 199 15.65 21.50 -24.21
N LEU A 200 15.66 21.01 -25.45
CA LEU A 200 15.17 19.68 -25.84
C LEU A 200 15.86 18.50 -25.13
N ARG A 201 17.20 18.46 -25.18
CA ARG A 201 18.00 17.33 -24.64
C ARG A 201 17.95 17.25 -23.12
N GLN A 202 17.96 18.40 -22.45
CA GLN A 202 17.98 18.46 -21.00
C GLN A 202 16.61 18.08 -20.43
N THR A 203 15.53 18.54 -21.09
CA THR A 203 14.15 18.15 -20.75
C THR A 203 13.93 16.65 -20.97
N GLN A 204 14.42 16.08 -22.08
CA GLN A 204 14.32 14.63 -22.30
C GLN A 204 15.09 13.81 -21.26
N ASN A 205 16.35 14.17 -20.96
CA ASN A 205 17.16 13.44 -19.98
C ASN A 205 16.53 13.48 -18.58
N LEU A 206 15.90 14.59 -18.20
CA LEU A 206 15.25 14.76 -16.90
C LEU A 206 13.89 14.06 -16.84
N CYS A 207 13.05 14.25 -17.86
CA CYS A 207 11.64 13.84 -17.81
C CYS A 207 11.40 12.39 -18.24
N MET A 208 12.20 11.86 -19.17
CA MET A 208 11.93 10.53 -19.74
C MET A 208 12.00 9.37 -18.75
N PRO A 209 12.95 9.31 -17.80
CA PRO A 209 12.95 8.27 -16.77
C PRO A 209 11.66 8.29 -15.93
N PHE A 210 11.22 9.49 -15.53
CA PHE A 210 10.00 9.69 -14.75
C PHE A 210 8.73 9.34 -15.55
N VAL A 211 8.66 9.78 -16.81
CA VAL A 211 7.56 9.46 -17.72
C VAL A 211 7.45 7.95 -17.97
N LYS A 212 8.57 7.27 -18.23
CA LYS A 212 8.57 5.80 -18.41
C LYS A 212 8.08 5.07 -17.17
N LEU A 213 8.52 5.49 -15.98
CA LEU A 213 8.07 4.94 -14.71
C LEU A 213 6.56 5.11 -14.55
N LYS A 214 6.05 6.34 -14.71
CA LYS A 214 4.62 6.65 -14.55
C LYS A 214 3.73 6.02 -15.61
N LYS A 215 4.22 5.85 -16.84
CA LYS A 215 3.51 5.07 -17.88
C LYS A 215 3.34 3.60 -17.45
N LYS A 216 4.39 2.98 -16.92
CA LYS A 216 4.33 1.60 -16.41
C LYS A 216 3.32 1.48 -15.27
N ASP A 217 3.37 2.41 -14.32
CA ASP A 217 2.47 2.42 -13.17
C ASP A 217 1.00 2.61 -13.61
N ALA A 218 0.73 3.51 -14.56
CA ALA A 218 -0.63 3.78 -15.04
C ALA A 218 -1.24 2.63 -15.85
N VAL A 219 -0.43 1.87 -16.60
CA VAL A 219 -0.90 0.65 -17.27
C VAL A 219 -1.31 -0.40 -16.24
N GLN A 220 -0.57 -0.52 -15.14
CA GLN A 220 -0.81 -1.52 -14.10
C GLN A 220 -1.95 -1.12 -13.14
N LEU A 221 -1.95 0.13 -12.66
CA LEU A 221 -2.81 0.63 -11.59
C LEU A 221 -3.96 1.51 -12.09
N GLY A 222 -3.96 1.90 -13.37
CA GLY A 222 -4.95 2.81 -13.96
C GLY A 222 -4.61 4.30 -13.80
N ALA A 223 -5.58 5.16 -14.13
CA ALA A 223 -5.40 6.61 -14.18
C ALA A 223 -4.90 7.23 -12.86
N GLN A 224 -5.28 6.64 -11.72
CA GLN A 224 -4.86 7.07 -10.37
C GLN A 224 -3.33 7.11 -10.17
N ALA A 225 -2.55 6.34 -10.93
CA ALA A 225 -1.09 6.39 -10.86
C ALA A 225 -0.50 7.74 -11.36
N LEU A 226 -1.30 8.48 -12.13
CA LEU A 226 -0.95 9.77 -12.71
C LEU A 226 -1.41 10.95 -11.86
N ASP A 227 -2.10 10.70 -10.74
CA ASP A 227 -2.57 11.76 -9.86
C ASP A 227 -1.41 12.56 -9.27
N LEU A 228 -1.65 13.87 -9.12
CA LEU A 228 -0.66 14.82 -8.59
C LEU A 228 -0.41 14.63 -7.08
N LYS A 229 -1.29 13.89 -6.42
CA LYS A 229 -1.20 13.52 -5.01
C LYS A 229 -1.64 12.08 -4.87
N LEU A 230 -1.09 11.39 -3.87
CA LEU A 230 -1.62 10.10 -3.50
C LEU A 230 -3.02 10.26 -2.88
N PRO A 231 -3.88 9.24 -2.96
CA PRO A 231 -5.23 9.29 -2.40
C PRO A 231 -5.25 9.19 -0.85
N PHE A 232 -4.08 9.18 -0.22
CA PHE A 232 -3.88 9.13 1.23
C PHE A 232 -2.73 10.08 1.63
N GLY A 233 -2.72 10.53 2.88
CA GLY A 233 -1.63 11.32 3.44
C GLY A 233 -0.42 10.43 3.74
N GLU A 234 0.72 10.70 3.11
CA GLU A 234 1.94 9.92 3.28
C GLU A 234 2.52 10.10 4.70
N VAL A 235 2.53 11.36 5.17
CA VAL A 235 3.02 11.70 6.51
C VAL A 235 2.21 10.96 7.56
N GLN A 236 0.87 11.03 7.47
CA GLN A 236 -0.04 10.36 8.39
C GLN A 236 0.17 8.84 8.40
N VAL A 237 0.26 8.20 7.22
CA VAL A 237 0.48 6.75 7.14
C VAL A 237 1.80 6.34 7.80
N LEU A 238 2.87 7.11 7.62
CA LEU A 238 4.15 6.81 8.25
C LEU A 238 4.12 7.07 9.75
N GLU A 239 3.50 8.17 10.20
CA GLU A 239 3.38 8.54 11.61
C GLU A 239 2.57 7.51 12.41
N GLU A 240 1.41 7.09 11.90
CA GLU A 240 0.57 6.06 12.50
C GLU A 240 1.26 4.69 12.62
N ASN A 241 2.33 4.46 11.86
CA ASN A 241 3.05 3.20 11.78
C ASN A 241 4.54 3.32 12.21
N ILE A 242 4.92 4.37 12.96
CA ILE A 242 6.30 4.56 13.44
C ILE A 242 6.82 3.35 14.22
N ASP A 243 6.00 2.78 15.11
CA ASP A 243 6.41 1.63 15.92
C ASP A 243 6.67 0.38 15.09
N LEU A 244 5.88 0.17 14.03
CA LEU A 244 6.12 -0.89 13.06
C LEU A 244 7.44 -0.67 12.33
N ILE A 245 7.72 0.55 11.87
CA ILE A 245 8.95 0.90 11.17
C ILE A 245 10.17 0.68 12.07
N LYS A 246 10.11 1.16 13.33
CA LYS A 246 11.15 0.93 14.35
C LYS A 246 11.43 -0.55 14.56
N LYS A 247 10.38 -1.36 14.77
CA LYS A 247 10.51 -2.82 14.97
C LYS A 247 11.10 -3.52 13.73
N GLN A 248 10.68 -3.13 12.53
CA GLN A 248 11.12 -3.76 11.29
C GLN A 248 12.56 -3.43 10.89
N LEU A 249 13.03 -2.24 11.25
CA LEU A 249 14.37 -1.75 10.95
C LEU A 249 15.33 -1.84 12.14
N VAL A 250 14.84 -2.25 13.32
CA VAL A 250 15.61 -2.33 14.57
C VAL A 250 16.23 -0.97 14.92
N LEU A 251 15.42 0.09 14.81
CA LEU A 251 15.80 1.47 15.11
C LEU A 251 15.30 1.90 16.49
N GLU A 252 16.06 2.75 17.16
CA GLU A 252 15.69 3.37 18.44
C GLU A 252 14.72 4.54 18.21
N GLU A 253 15.06 5.42 17.28
CA GLU A 253 14.27 6.60 16.95
C GLU A 253 13.98 6.71 15.45
N VAL A 254 12.74 7.08 15.12
CA VAL A 254 12.28 7.36 13.76
C VAL A 254 11.45 8.63 13.85
N GLN A 255 11.79 9.64 13.05
CA GLN A 255 11.01 10.87 12.93
C GLN A 255 10.56 11.05 11.48
N VAL A 256 9.28 11.38 11.29
CA VAL A 256 8.72 11.74 9.99
C VAL A 256 8.75 13.25 9.86
N LEU A 257 9.27 13.75 8.76
CA LEU A 257 9.48 15.17 8.50
C LEU A 257 8.81 15.55 7.18
N SER A 258 8.07 16.66 7.19
CA SER A 258 7.39 17.16 5.99
C SER A 258 8.24 18.18 5.24
N ALA A 259 8.41 17.99 3.93
CA ALA A 259 9.16 18.90 3.07
C ALA A 259 8.54 20.30 2.93
N THR A 260 7.26 20.44 3.27
CA THR A 260 6.56 21.74 3.24
C THR A 260 6.71 22.51 4.55
N ASN A 261 7.18 21.89 5.63
CA ASN A 261 7.34 22.52 6.93
C ASN A 261 8.76 23.11 7.08
N PRO A 262 8.93 24.44 7.19
CA PRO A 262 10.24 25.07 7.34
C PRO A 262 11.02 24.59 8.57
N ASP A 263 10.32 24.30 9.67
CA ASP A 263 10.94 23.87 10.93
C ASP A 263 11.51 22.44 10.83
N ASP A 264 10.83 21.57 10.07
CA ASP A 264 11.31 20.22 9.81
C ASP A 264 12.51 20.20 8.87
N ARG A 265 12.58 21.17 7.94
CA ARG A 265 13.76 21.36 7.09
C ARG A 265 14.99 21.77 7.90
N ALA A 266 14.82 22.53 8.98
CA ALA A 266 15.91 22.91 9.86
C ALA A 266 16.50 21.70 10.62
N LYS A 267 15.66 20.71 10.97
CA LYS A 267 16.08 19.48 11.66
C LYS A 267 16.96 18.56 10.82
N VAL A 268 16.86 18.63 9.49
CA VAL A 268 17.71 17.85 8.57
C VAL A 268 19.18 18.30 8.68
N GLY A 269 19.43 19.56 9.06
CA GLY A 269 20.77 20.09 9.37
C GLY A 269 21.82 19.78 8.28
N PRO A 270 22.95 19.12 8.61
CA PRO A 270 24.03 18.86 7.66
C PRO A 270 23.68 17.82 6.57
N HIS A 271 22.58 17.06 6.74
CA HIS A 271 22.17 16.00 5.82
C HIS A 271 21.33 16.51 4.63
N VAL A 272 21.10 17.83 4.52
CA VAL A 272 20.34 18.44 3.41
C VAL A 272 20.93 18.04 2.06
N LYS A 273 22.26 17.87 1.96
CA LYS A 273 22.93 17.40 0.73
C LYS A 273 22.46 16.02 0.26
N GLN A 274 22.12 15.11 1.18
CA GLN A 274 21.59 13.79 0.82
C GLN A 274 20.16 13.88 0.28
N ILE A 275 19.36 14.81 0.81
CA ILE A 275 18.03 15.12 0.27
C ILE A 275 18.14 15.77 -1.11
N GLU A 276 19.11 16.67 -1.32
CA GLU A 276 19.33 17.29 -2.63
C GLU A 276 19.82 16.28 -3.68
N GLN A 277 20.63 15.30 -3.30
CA GLN A 277 21.06 14.21 -4.18
C GLN A 277 19.93 13.24 -4.51
N ASN A 278 19.06 12.94 -3.54
CA ASN A 278 17.91 12.05 -3.70
C ASN A 278 16.64 12.75 -3.19
N PRO A 279 16.05 13.66 -3.98
CA PRO A 279 14.90 14.44 -3.54
C PRO A 279 13.66 13.55 -3.42
N PRO A 280 12.92 13.63 -2.30
CA PRO A 280 11.67 12.89 -2.16
C PRO A 280 10.66 13.39 -3.18
N PHE A 281 9.73 12.52 -3.54
CA PHE A 281 8.55 12.86 -4.31
C PHE A 281 7.40 11.94 -3.89
N PRO A 282 6.14 12.29 -4.21
CA PRO A 282 5.01 11.52 -3.72
C PRO A 282 5.11 10.03 -4.05
N GLY A 283 5.03 9.19 -3.01
CA GLY A 283 5.17 7.73 -3.11
C GLY A 283 6.60 7.21 -2.97
N SER A 284 7.58 8.10 -2.79
CA SER A 284 9.00 7.76 -2.64
C SER A 284 9.66 8.68 -1.60
N PRO A 285 9.48 8.41 -0.30
CA PRO A 285 10.13 9.18 0.76
C PRO A 285 11.65 8.98 0.74
N THR A 286 12.37 9.98 1.22
CA THR A 286 13.83 9.91 1.39
C THR A 286 14.16 9.70 2.85
N THR A 287 14.71 8.53 3.17
CA THR A 287 15.18 8.21 4.52
C THR A 287 16.65 8.52 4.66
N ILE A 288 16.99 9.24 5.73
CA ILE A 288 18.35 9.46 6.22
C ILE A 288 18.51 8.65 7.49
N PHE A 289 19.55 7.85 7.54
CA PHE A 289 19.92 7.13 8.74
C PHE A 289 21.07 7.84 9.42
N LEU A 290 21.05 7.83 10.75
CA LEU A 290 22.00 8.51 11.60
C LEU A 290 22.74 7.46 12.43
N THR A 291 24.07 7.50 12.36
CA THR A 291 24.94 6.72 13.23
C THR A 291 24.86 7.25 14.66
N ARG A 292 25.08 6.36 15.63
CA ARG A 292 25.24 6.75 17.03
C ARG A 292 26.46 7.65 17.26
#